data_AF-A0A7C5X1L8-F1
#
_entry.id   AF-A0A7C5X1L8-F1
#
_cell.length_a   1.000
_cell.length_b   1.000
_cell.length_c   1.000
_cell.angle_alpha   90.00
_cell.angle_beta   90.00
_cell.angle_gamma   90.00
#
_symmetry.space_group_name_H-M   'P 1'
#
loop_
_entity.id
_entity.type
_entity.pdbx_description
1 polymer ?
#
loop_
_entity_poly.entity_id
_entity_poly.type
_entity_poly.pdbx_seq_one_letter_code
_entity_poly.pdbx_strand_id
1 'polypeptide(L)'
;MAKRMRMREKIAAIAIALFASVMYGLIVYWTVFSRYAEKVSQKWQSAGEECIRALDRVCQKEKDVSRRVISSQECSLLYDDFSLFGVFECRKGKLYADIWVGRINYSVKDREVVWNWAR
;
A
#
# COMPACT_ATOMS: atom_id res chain seq x y z
N MET A 1 52.47 17.19 -16.10
CA MET A 1 53.14 16.60 -14.92
C MET A 1 52.14 15.79 -14.12
N ALA A 2 52.16 14.45 -14.24
CA ALA A 2 51.30 13.60 -13.43
C ALA A 2 51.82 13.57 -11.98
N LYS A 3 51.06 14.14 -11.05
CA LYS A 3 51.38 14.18 -9.62
C LYS A 3 51.51 12.73 -9.12
N ARG A 4 52.72 12.31 -8.74
CA ARG A 4 52.99 10.95 -8.25
C ARG A 4 52.35 10.80 -6.86
N MET A 5 51.07 10.45 -6.82
CA MET A 5 50.31 10.28 -5.57
C MET A 5 50.94 9.21 -4.69
N ARG A 6 51.19 9.54 -3.43
CA ARG A 6 51.70 8.61 -2.43
C ARG A 6 50.63 7.54 -2.16
N MET A 7 51.04 6.31 -1.83
CA MET A 7 50.12 5.18 -1.63
C MET A 7 48.99 5.47 -0.62
N ARG A 8 49.28 6.27 0.41
CA ARG A 8 48.29 6.76 1.39
C ARG A 8 47.21 7.68 0.77
N GLU A 9 47.59 8.53 -0.18
CA GLU A 9 46.66 9.43 -0.89
C GLU A 9 45.75 8.64 -1.83
N LYS A 10 46.26 7.59 -2.48
CA LYS A 10 45.47 6.69 -3.31
C LYS A 10 44.43 5.92 -2.48
N ILE A 11 44.82 5.39 -1.33
CA ILE A 11 43.91 4.67 -0.42
C ILE A 11 42.82 5.62 0.09
N ALA A 12 43.18 6.83 0.51
CA ALA A 12 42.22 7.84 0.95
C ALA A 12 41.24 8.22 -0.17
N ALA A 13 41.72 8.41 -1.41
CA ALA A 13 40.87 8.71 -2.55
C ALA A 13 39.89 7.57 -2.87
N ILE A 14 40.34 6.31 -2.80
CA ILE A 14 39.48 5.13 -3.00
C ILE A 14 38.41 5.03 -1.90
N ALA A 15 38.79 5.24 -0.64
CA ALA A 15 37.86 5.21 0.48
C ALA A 15 36.78 6.31 0.36
N ILE A 16 37.18 7.52 -0.04
CA ILE A 16 36.24 8.64 -0.27
C ILE A 16 35.31 8.32 -1.44
N ALA A 17 35.82 7.77 -2.54
CA ALA A 17 35.01 7.40 -3.70
C ALA A 17 33.98 6.32 -3.37
N LEU A 18 34.39 5.29 -2.62
CA LEU A 18 33.47 4.25 -2.13
C LEU A 18 32.39 4.86 -1.22
N PHE A 19 32.79 5.69 -0.25
CA PHE A 19 31.85 6.34 0.64
C PHE A 19 30.83 7.20 -0.12
N ALA A 20 31.30 8.00 -1.09
CA ALA A 20 30.43 8.82 -1.93
C ALA A 20 29.45 7.96 -2.74
N SER A 21 29.89 6.84 -3.31
CA SER A 21 29.01 5.93 -4.06
C SER A 21 27.93 5.30 -3.19
N VAL A 22 28.28 4.86 -1.97
CA VAL A 22 27.32 4.27 -1.02
C VAL A 22 26.31 5.33 -0.57
N MET A 23 26.79 6.53 -0.23
CA MET A 23 25.91 7.64 0.16
C MET A 23 24.96 8.04 -0.97
N TYR A 24 25.44 8.12 -2.20
CA TYR A 24 24.59 8.41 -3.35
C TYR A 24 23.53 7.32 -3.56
N GLY A 25 23.91 6.05 -3.49
CA GLY A 25 22.98 4.92 -3.58
C GLY A 25 21.89 4.98 -2.49
N LEU A 26 22.26 5.30 -1.25
CA LEU A 26 21.30 5.47 -0.15
C LEU A 26 20.33 6.63 -0.39
N ILE A 27 20.80 7.77 -0.89
CA ILE A 27 19.96 8.93 -1.20
C ILE A 27 18.96 8.59 -2.31
N VAL A 28 19.42 7.96 -3.40
CA VAL A 28 18.52 7.54 -4.49
C VAL A 28 17.51 6.50 -4.00
N TYR A 29 17.95 5.52 -3.23
CA TYR A 29 17.05 4.53 -2.63
C TYR A 29 15.99 5.23 -1.77
N TRP A 30 16.39 6.09 -0.83
CA TRP A 30 15.45 6.80 0.03
C TRP A 30 14.49 7.68 -0.77
N THR A 31 14.98 8.47 -1.72
CA THR A 31 14.13 9.42 -2.46
C THR A 31 13.14 8.75 -3.42
N VAL A 32 13.54 7.64 -4.05
CA VAL A 32 12.71 6.93 -5.03
C VAL A 32 11.79 5.92 -4.36
N PHE A 33 12.32 5.04 -3.50
CA PHE A 33 11.50 4.00 -2.87
C PHE A 33 10.51 4.56 -1.84
N SER A 34 10.88 5.59 -1.06
CA SER A 34 9.93 6.16 -0.08
C SER A 34 8.71 6.76 -0.77
N ARG A 35 8.93 7.60 -1.80
CA ARG A 35 7.86 8.21 -2.58
C ARG A 35 7.03 7.19 -3.35
N TYR A 36 7.67 6.13 -3.86
CA TYR A 36 6.95 5.05 -4.52
C TYR A 36 6.06 4.29 -3.54
N ALA A 37 6.60 3.88 -2.38
CA ALA A 37 5.85 3.20 -1.33
C ALA A 37 4.68 4.05 -0.81
N GLU A 38 4.90 5.35 -0.62
CA GLU A 38 3.86 6.30 -0.19
C GLU A 38 2.74 6.43 -1.23
N LYS A 39 3.08 6.57 -2.53
CA LYS A 39 2.09 6.61 -3.61
C LYS A 39 1.29 5.31 -3.71
N VAL A 40 1.96 4.16 -3.57
CA VAL A 40 1.29 2.85 -3.58
C VAL A 40 0.34 2.70 -2.39
N SER A 41 0.79 3.10 -1.20
CA SER A 41 -0.05 3.13 0.01
C SER A 41 -1.29 3.99 -0.17
N GLN A 42 -1.16 5.19 -0.74
CA GLN A 42 -2.30 6.07 -1.01
C GLN A 42 -3.27 5.46 -2.03
N LYS A 43 -2.76 4.80 -3.08
CA LYS A 43 -3.61 4.10 -4.05
C LYS A 43 -4.38 2.94 -3.41
N TRP A 44 -3.72 2.14 -2.57
CA TRP A 44 -4.38 1.07 -1.81
C TRP A 44 -5.47 1.62 -0.89
N GLN A 45 -5.20 2.75 -0.23
CA GLN A 45 -6.17 3.40 0.62
C GLN A 45 -7.40 3.91 -0.15
N SER A 46 -7.18 4.62 -1.24
CA SER A 46 -8.27 5.10 -2.09
C SER A 46 -9.12 3.94 -2.61
N ALA A 47 -8.49 2.83 -3.00
CA ALA A 47 -9.20 1.66 -3.50
C ALA A 47 -10.03 0.95 -2.42
N GLY A 48 -9.49 0.84 -1.19
CA GLY A 48 -10.23 0.31 -0.05
C GLY A 48 -11.45 1.18 0.29
N GLU A 49 -11.28 2.49 0.35
CA GLU A 49 -12.37 3.43 0.63
C GLU A 49 -13.48 3.39 -0.42
N GLU A 50 -13.13 3.28 -1.70
CA GLU A 50 -14.10 3.19 -2.79
C GLU A 50 -14.91 1.88 -2.73
N CYS A 51 -14.24 0.75 -2.45
CA CYS A 51 -14.91 -0.54 -2.26
C CYS A 51 -15.88 -0.52 -1.06
N ILE A 52 -15.48 0.07 0.08
CA ILE A 52 -16.36 0.22 1.25
C ILE A 52 -17.60 1.05 0.90
N ARG A 53 -17.43 2.15 0.15
CA ARG A 53 -18.58 2.98 -0.29
C ARG A 53 -19.52 2.22 -1.22
N ALA A 54 -19.00 1.35 -2.09
CA ALA A 54 -19.82 0.52 -2.97
C ALA A 54 -20.63 -0.50 -2.15
N LEU A 55 -19.99 -1.19 -1.20
CA LEU A 55 -20.65 -2.14 -0.31
C LEU A 55 -21.71 -1.48 0.59
N ASP A 56 -21.46 -0.27 1.08
CA ASP A 56 -22.45 0.48 1.87
C ASP A 56 -23.72 0.76 1.06
N ARG A 57 -23.59 1.15 -0.22
CA ARG A 57 -24.74 1.32 -1.13
C ARG A 57 -25.52 0.02 -1.33
N VAL A 58 -24.83 -1.12 -1.43
CA VAL A 58 -25.47 -2.44 -1.50
C VAL A 58 -26.27 -2.70 -0.23
N CYS A 59 -25.68 -2.48 0.94
CA CYS A 59 -26.36 -2.66 2.22
C CYS A 59 -27.57 -1.74 2.40
N GLN A 60 -27.50 -0.49 1.93
CA GLN A 60 -28.64 0.43 1.95
C GLN A 60 -29.80 -0.05 1.06
N LYS A 61 -29.49 -0.72 -0.06
CA LYS A 61 -30.49 -1.22 -1.02
C LYS A 61 -31.11 -2.55 -0.59
N GLU A 62 -30.28 -3.54 -0.24
CA GLU A 62 -30.71 -4.91 0.06
C GLU A 62 -31.11 -5.10 1.53
N LYS A 63 -30.65 -4.19 2.42
CA LYS A 63 -30.85 -4.18 3.89
C LYS A 63 -30.21 -5.35 4.62
N ASP A 64 -30.46 -6.58 4.19
CA ASP A 64 -29.92 -7.78 4.82
C ASP A 64 -29.27 -8.68 3.75
N VAL A 65 -27.98 -8.91 3.90
CA VAL A 65 -27.17 -9.74 3.01
C VAL A 65 -26.38 -10.69 3.88
N SER A 66 -26.59 -11.99 3.71
CA SER A 66 -25.82 -13.02 4.41
C SER A 66 -24.34 -12.92 4.06
N ARG A 67 -23.46 -13.27 5.01
CA ARG A 67 -22.01 -13.22 4.82
C ARG A 67 -21.60 -13.93 3.53
N ARG A 68 -21.03 -13.18 2.57
CA ARG A 68 -20.53 -13.71 1.30
C ARG A 68 -19.22 -13.06 0.89
N VAL A 69 -18.53 -13.71 -0.04
CA VAL A 69 -17.30 -13.20 -0.64
C VAL A 69 -17.63 -11.99 -1.52
N ILE A 70 -16.81 -10.95 -1.44
CA ILE A 70 -16.91 -9.76 -2.28
C ILE A 70 -16.60 -10.18 -3.72
N SER A 71 -17.52 -9.91 -4.65
CA SER A 71 -17.29 -10.17 -6.07
C SER A 71 -16.73 -8.94 -6.77
N SER A 72 -16.23 -9.16 -7.99
CA SER A 72 -15.77 -8.09 -8.89
C SER A 72 -16.88 -7.12 -9.31
N GLN A 73 -18.16 -7.48 -9.09
CA GLN A 73 -19.30 -6.60 -9.37
C GLN A 73 -19.50 -5.57 -8.26
N GLU A 74 -19.31 -5.92 -6.99
CA GLU A 74 -19.41 -4.95 -5.90
C GLU A 74 -18.13 -4.11 -5.76
N CYS A 75 -16.98 -4.76 -5.93
CA CYS A 75 -15.69 -4.09 -5.93
C CYS A 75 -14.87 -4.55 -7.14
N SER A 76 -14.91 -3.77 -8.21
CA SER A 76 -14.05 -4.01 -9.36
C SER A 76 -12.59 -3.98 -8.92
N LEU A 77 -11.77 -4.88 -9.46
CA LEU A 77 -10.32 -4.83 -9.29
C LEU A 77 -9.86 -3.50 -9.90
N LEU A 78 -9.66 -2.51 -9.02
CA LEU A 78 -9.42 -1.12 -9.44
C LEU A 78 -8.12 -0.97 -10.24
N TYR A 79 -7.17 -1.90 -10.07
CA TYR A 79 -5.90 -1.95 -10.79
C TYR A 79 -5.40 -3.39 -10.89
N ASP A 80 -4.80 -3.76 -12.03
CA ASP A 80 -4.28 -5.12 -12.31
C ASP A 80 -3.25 -5.62 -11.28
N ASP A 81 -2.59 -4.70 -10.56
CA ASP A 81 -1.57 -5.01 -9.56
C ASP A 81 -2.16 -5.28 -8.16
N PHE A 82 -3.48 -5.15 -7.96
CA PHE A 82 -4.13 -5.24 -6.66
C PHE A 82 -4.91 -6.55 -6.50
N SER A 83 -4.52 -7.37 -5.52
CA SER A 83 -5.38 -8.43 -5.01
C SER A 83 -6.42 -7.81 -4.08
N LEU A 84 -7.68 -7.73 -4.55
CA LEU A 84 -8.83 -7.42 -3.71
C LEU A 84 -9.54 -8.71 -3.34
N PHE A 85 -9.58 -9.02 -2.04
CA PHE A 85 -10.31 -10.17 -1.52
C PHE A 85 -10.93 -9.83 -0.18
N GLY A 86 -12.09 -10.39 0.11
CA GLY A 86 -12.75 -10.12 1.37
C GLY A 86 -14.14 -10.70 1.43
N VAL A 87 -14.77 -10.52 2.57
CA VAL A 87 -16.14 -10.95 2.84
C VAL A 87 -16.92 -9.78 3.42
N PHE A 88 -18.20 -9.74 3.14
CA PHE A 88 -19.10 -8.75 3.72
C PHE A 88 -20.42 -9.39 4.11
N GLU A 89 -21.08 -8.78 5.10
CA GLU A 89 -22.47 -9.02 5.47
C GLU A 89 -23.16 -7.67 5.68
N CYS A 90 -24.46 -7.63 5.39
CA CYS A 90 -25.31 -6.49 5.73
C CYS A 90 -26.30 -6.95 6.78
N ARG A 91 -26.41 -6.23 7.89
CA ARG A 91 -27.42 -6.49 8.93
C ARG A 91 -28.20 -5.23 9.21
N LYS A 92 -29.52 -5.23 8.95
CA LYS A 92 -30.40 -4.06 9.15
C LYS A 92 -29.89 -2.79 8.46
N GLY A 93 -29.31 -2.95 7.27
CA GLY A 93 -28.70 -1.86 6.49
C GLY A 93 -27.32 -1.42 6.95
N LYS A 94 -26.72 -2.10 7.94
CA LYS A 94 -25.36 -1.83 8.42
C LYS A 94 -24.35 -2.74 7.76
N LEU A 95 -23.24 -2.17 7.30
CA LEU A 95 -22.15 -2.89 6.65
C LEU A 95 -21.21 -3.51 7.69
N TYR A 96 -20.92 -4.79 7.55
CA TYR A 96 -19.80 -5.44 8.24
C TYR A 96 -18.94 -6.13 7.19
N ALA A 97 -17.66 -5.77 7.11
CA ALA A 97 -16.79 -6.27 6.06
C ALA A 97 -15.35 -6.46 6.54
N ASP A 98 -14.70 -7.49 6.02
CA ASP A 98 -13.27 -7.73 6.17
C ASP A 98 -12.68 -7.75 4.76
N ILE A 99 -11.94 -6.69 4.38
CA ILE A 99 -11.48 -6.43 3.01
C ILE A 99 -9.98 -6.28 2.99
N TRP A 100 -9.32 -6.98 2.08
CA TRP A 100 -7.90 -6.90 1.85
C TRP A 100 -7.64 -6.21 0.52
N VAL A 101 -6.84 -5.15 0.56
CA VAL A 101 -6.36 -4.43 -0.62
C VAL A 101 -4.84 -4.37 -0.55
N GLY A 102 -4.18 -5.18 -1.37
CA GLY A 102 -2.73 -5.35 -1.29
C GLY A 102 -2.30 -5.87 0.09
N ARG A 103 -1.59 -5.03 0.87
CA ARG A 103 -1.16 -5.35 2.25
C ARG A 103 -1.99 -4.65 3.34
N ILE A 104 -3.09 -4.00 2.99
CA ILE A 104 -3.96 -3.33 3.97
C ILE A 104 -5.21 -4.16 4.19
N ASN A 105 -5.53 -4.42 5.44
CA ASN A 105 -6.80 -5.02 5.86
C ASN A 105 -7.73 -3.94 6.40
N TYR A 106 -8.92 -3.82 5.83
CA TYR A 106 -10.02 -2.96 6.27
C TYR A 106 -11.06 -3.82 6.96
N SER A 107 -11.22 -3.62 8.26
CA SER A 107 -12.33 -4.16 9.06
C SER A 107 -13.37 -3.06 9.25
N VAL A 108 -14.53 -3.24 8.63
CA VAL A 108 -15.70 -2.36 8.77
C VAL A 108 -16.69 -2.97 9.74
N LYS A 109 -17.09 -2.21 10.76
CA LYS A 109 -18.16 -2.53 11.70
C LYS A 109 -19.14 -1.36 11.74
N ASP A 110 -20.15 -1.41 10.88
CA ASP A 110 -21.12 -0.34 10.66
C ASP A 110 -20.44 0.99 10.27
N ARG A 111 -20.28 1.92 11.22
CA ARG A 111 -19.63 3.23 10.99
C ARG A 111 -18.16 3.25 11.33
N GLU A 112 -17.65 2.23 12.01
CA GLU A 112 -16.25 2.14 12.38
C GLU A 112 -15.48 1.42 11.29
N VAL A 113 -14.59 2.15 10.61
CA VAL A 113 -13.63 1.57 9.67
C VAL A 113 -12.27 1.55 10.35
N VAL A 114 -11.78 0.36 10.68
CA VAL A 114 -10.45 0.15 11.22
C VAL A 114 -9.60 -0.45 10.11
N TRP A 115 -8.51 0.23 9.74
CA TRP A 115 -7.55 -0.31 8.78
C TRP A 115 -6.24 -0.63 9.47
N ASN A 116 -5.71 -1.82 9.18
CA ASN A 116 -4.45 -2.30 9.72
C ASN A 116 -3.56 -2.79 8.58
N TRP A 117 -2.27 -2.50 8.67
CA TRP A 117 -1.29 -3.12 7.78
C TRP A 117 -1.13 -4.60 8.14
N ALA A 118 -1.17 -5.46 7.14
CA ALA A 118 -0.74 -6.84 7.24
C ALA A 118 0.74 -6.84 7.66
N ARG A 119 1.05 -7.43 8.82
CA ARG A 119 2.43 -7.61 9.28
C ARG A 119 3.19 -8.56 8.37
#